data_AF-A0A7J4FLF8-F1
#
_entry.id   AF-A0A7J4FLF8-F1
#
_cell.length_a   1.000
_cell.length_b   1.000
_cell.length_c   1.000
_cell.angle_alpha   90.00
_cell.angle_beta   90.00
_cell.angle_gamma   90.00
#
_symmetry.space_group_name_H-M   'P 1'
#
loop_
_entity.id
_entity.type
_entity.pdbx_description
1 polymer ?
#
loop_
_entity_poly.entity_id
_entity_poly.type
_entity_poly.pdbx_seq_one_letter_code
_entity_poly.pdbx_strand_id
1 'polypeptide(L)'
;MRDFKRTYSYLWDDRLNMIGWTMLGRALRLLMDKLTSEFFRLTNKEAFQLIKMKIPKLAEGLERREFRIVLDRKYVEFKGEARRLSDPINLCKIERMLCEESNLEEWTLGLTIDQPLIGEKPDHWRIYLVSYEGDEKPKSLLEDILSESVPFNIPPKDKEIF
;
A
#
# COMPACT_ATOMS: atom_id res chain seq x y z
N MET A 1 20.36 16.03 7.00
CA MET A 1 19.96 14.60 6.88
C MET A 1 19.07 14.09 8.01
N ARG A 2 19.34 14.36 9.30
CA ARG A 2 18.46 13.91 10.41
C ARG A 2 17.04 14.49 10.37
N ASP A 3 16.89 15.75 9.97
CA ASP A 3 15.58 16.40 9.92
C ASP A 3 14.71 15.88 8.77
N PHE A 4 15.29 15.54 7.61
CA PHE A 4 14.54 14.92 6.50
C PHE A 4 13.99 13.56 6.89
N LYS A 5 14.83 12.70 7.48
CA LYS A 5 14.41 11.39 7.99
C LYS A 5 13.31 11.52 9.06
N ARG A 6 13.42 12.50 9.96
CA ARG A 6 12.44 12.72 11.03
C ARG A 6 11.13 13.31 10.52
N THR A 7 11.16 14.19 9.51
CA THR A 7 9.96 14.83 8.96
C THR A 7 9.17 13.88 8.07
N TYR A 8 9.85 13.12 7.21
CA TYR A 8 9.17 12.22 6.26
C TYR A 8 8.86 10.84 6.84
N SER A 9 9.48 10.43 7.96
CA SER A 9 9.07 9.20 8.66
C SER A 9 7.61 9.26 9.10
N TYR A 10 7.09 10.42 9.48
CA TYR A 10 5.69 10.58 9.89
C TYR A 10 4.66 10.22 8.79
N LEU A 11 5.04 10.30 7.52
CA LEU A 11 4.16 9.90 6.42
C LEU A 11 4.01 8.38 6.34
N TRP A 12 5.13 7.67 6.49
CA TRP A 12 5.20 6.22 6.31
C TRP A 12 4.96 5.44 7.60
N ASP A 13 5.26 6.02 8.75
CA ASP A 13 5.14 5.36 10.06
C ASP A 13 3.80 5.65 10.75
N ASP A 14 3.00 6.59 10.22
CA ASP A 14 1.62 6.79 10.66
C ASP A 14 0.68 5.79 9.98
N ARG A 15 0.10 4.92 10.81
CA ARG A 15 -0.77 3.82 10.37
C ARG A 15 -2.03 4.33 9.64
N LEU A 16 -2.62 5.45 10.08
CA LEU A 16 -3.84 5.97 9.47
C LEU A 16 -3.55 6.61 8.11
N ASN A 17 -2.43 7.32 8.00
CA ASN A 17 -1.96 7.87 6.74
C ASN A 17 -1.72 6.76 5.71
N MET A 18 -1.07 5.66 6.11
CA MET A 18 -0.82 4.55 5.19
C MET A 18 -2.10 3.83 4.77
N ILE A 19 -3.06 3.63 5.68
CA ILE A 19 -4.39 3.12 5.31
C ILE A 19 -5.06 4.03 4.28
N GLY A 20 -5.08 5.34 4.53
CA GLY A 20 -5.67 6.31 3.62
C GLY A 20 -4.97 6.31 2.26
N TRP A 21 -3.65 6.38 2.23
CA TRP A 21 -2.83 6.36 1.02
C TRP A 21 -3.07 5.10 0.20
N THR A 22 -3.04 3.93 0.84
CA THR A 22 -3.24 2.64 0.16
C THR A 22 -4.64 2.52 -0.43
N MET A 23 -5.69 2.87 0.33
CA MET A 23 -7.06 2.72 -0.16
C MET A 23 -7.45 3.81 -1.17
N LEU A 24 -6.91 5.03 -1.07
CA LEU A 24 -7.09 6.04 -2.12
C LEU A 24 -6.38 5.62 -3.41
N GLY A 25 -5.16 5.07 -3.31
CA GLY A 25 -4.47 4.47 -4.44
C GLY A 25 -5.29 3.35 -5.10
N ARG A 26 -5.89 2.47 -4.29
CA ARG A 26 -6.83 1.45 -4.77
C ARG A 26 -8.01 2.07 -5.51
N ALA A 27 -8.66 3.07 -4.90
CA ALA A 27 -9.81 3.73 -5.51
C ALA A 27 -9.46 4.33 -6.89
N LEU A 28 -8.30 4.97 -7.02
CA LEU A 28 -7.82 5.49 -8.30
C LEU A 28 -7.61 4.37 -9.34
N ARG A 29 -7.03 3.23 -8.93
CA ARG A 29 -6.85 2.06 -9.82
C ARG A 29 -8.17 1.45 -10.27
N LEU A 30 -9.16 1.37 -9.38
CA LEU A 30 -10.53 0.91 -9.71
C LEU A 30 -11.26 1.88 -10.64
N LEU A 31 -10.95 3.17 -10.54
CA LEU A 31 -11.54 4.21 -11.37
C LEU A 31 -10.71 4.55 -12.60
N MET A 32 -9.59 3.87 -12.85
CA MET A 32 -8.58 4.28 -13.83
C MET A 32 -9.17 4.54 -15.21
N ASP A 33 -10.06 3.65 -15.69
CA ASP A 33 -10.73 3.77 -16.99
C ASP A 33 -11.76 4.93 -17.05
N LYS A 34 -12.09 5.53 -15.90
CA LYS A 34 -13.04 6.63 -15.73
C LYS A 34 -12.35 7.94 -15.35
N LEU A 35 -11.04 7.95 -15.12
CA LEU A 35 -10.29 9.17 -14.79
C LEU A 35 -10.04 9.96 -16.08
N THR A 36 -10.67 11.12 -16.19
CA THR A 36 -10.42 12.08 -17.29
C THR A 36 -9.37 13.11 -16.88
N SER A 37 -8.90 13.92 -17.83
CA SER A 37 -8.02 15.06 -17.54
C SER A 37 -8.64 16.08 -16.56
N GLU A 38 -9.98 16.12 -16.48
CA GLU A 38 -10.71 16.97 -15.53
C GLU A 38 -10.53 16.50 -14.08
N PHE A 39 -10.39 15.19 -13.85
CA PHE A 39 -10.15 14.64 -12.52
C PHE A 39 -8.91 15.27 -11.86
N PHE A 40 -7.84 15.48 -12.63
CA PHE A 40 -6.59 16.07 -12.13
C PHE A 40 -6.68 17.57 -11.85
N ARG A 41 -7.80 18.23 -12.18
CA ARG A 41 -8.07 19.63 -11.84
C ARG A 41 -8.89 19.77 -10.57
N LEU A 42 -9.42 18.67 -10.03
CA LEU A 42 -10.20 18.67 -8.81
C LEU A 42 -9.30 18.90 -7.58
N THR A 43 -9.86 19.58 -6.58
CA THR A 43 -9.29 19.59 -5.23
C THR A 43 -9.37 18.22 -4.58
N ASN A 44 -8.56 17.96 -3.55
CA ASN A 44 -8.64 16.70 -2.79
C ASN A 44 -10.06 16.42 -2.25
N LYS A 45 -10.79 17.46 -1.85
CA LYS A 45 -12.17 17.33 -1.36
C LYS A 45 -13.10 16.86 -2.47
N GLU A 46 -13.02 17.47 -3.65
CA GLU A 46 -13.85 17.12 -4.82
C GLU A 46 -13.51 15.73 -5.35
N ALA A 47 -12.22 15.39 -5.43
CA ALA A 47 -11.77 14.06 -5.82
C ALA A 47 -12.30 12.98 -4.86
N PHE A 48 -12.27 13.24 -3.54
CA PHE A 48 -12.82 12.32 -2.56
C PHE A 48 -14.35 12.18 -2.67
N GLN A 49 -15.08 13.28 -2.94
CA GLN A 49 -16.52 13.19 -3.19
C GLN A 49 -16.83 12.38 -4.45
N LEU A 50 -16.02 12.50 -5.50
CA LEU A 50 -16.15 11.66 -6.69
C LEU A 50 -15.93 10.18 -6.37
N ILE A 51 -14.88 9.86 -5.60
CA ILE A 51 -14.64 8.48 -5.12
C ILE A 51 -15.85 7.99 -4.33
N LYS A 52 -16.39 8.79 -3.41
CA LYS A 52 -17.58 8.43 -2.62
C LYS A 52 -18.81 8.17 -3.49
N MET A 53 -19.02 8.94 -4.55
CA MET A 53 -20.12 8.69 -5.49
C MET A 53 -19.93 7.42 -6.32
N LYS A 54 -18.69 7.07 -6.68
CA LYS A 54 -18.40 5.93 -7.59
C LYS A 54 -18.16 4.61 -6.85
N ILE A 55 -17.56 4.65 -5.66
CA ILE A 55 -17.21 3.51 -4.82
C ILE A 55 -17.57 3.83 -3.35
N PRO A 56 -18.88 3.97 -3.04
CA PRO A 56 -19.34 4.44 -1.73
C PRO A 56 -18.84 3.56 -0.58
N LYS A 57 -18.87 2.23 -0.74
CA LYS A 57 -18.41 1.29 0.30
C LYS A 57 -16.95 1.54 0.72
N LEU A 58 -16.05 1.82 -0.24
CA LEU A 58 -14.65 2.16 0.06
C LEU A 58 -14.55 3.48 0.83
N ALA A 59 -15.25 4.51 0.37
CA ALA A 59 -15.21 5.82 1.02
C ALA A 59 -15.80 5.77 2.44
N GLU A 60 -16.93 5.06 2.62
CA GLU A 60 -17.56 4.86 3.92
C GLU A 60 -16.65 4.07 4.87
N GLY A 61 -16.01 3.00 4.40
CA GLY A 61 -15.06 2.24 5.21
C GLY A 61 -13.85 3.07 5.65
N LEU A 62 -13.39 4.01 4.82
CA LEU A 62 -12.36 4.98 5.19
C LEU A 62 -12.86 5.96 6.26
N GLU A 63 -14.05 6.53 6.08
CA GLU A 63 -14.67 7.47 7.03
C GLU A 63 -14.89 6.80 8.40
N ARG A 64 -15.31 5.53 8.41
CA ARG A 64 -15.56 4.73 9.61
C ARG A 64 -14.32 4.06 10.21
N ARG A 65 -13.17 4.17 9.55
CA ARG A 65 -11.89 3.56 9.97
C ARG A 65 -11.98 2.03 10.10
N GLU A 66 -12.72 1.40 9.19
CA GLU A 66 -12.95 -0.05 9.16
C GLU A 66 -11.79 -0.81 8.49
N PHE A 67 -10.94 -0.11 7.73
CA PHE A 67 -9.74 -0.69 7.13
C PHE A 67 -8.61 -0.91 8.15
N ARG A 68 -7.88 -2.02 7.98
CA ARG A 68 -6.73 -2.40 8.81
C ARG A 68 -5.55 -2.80 7.91
N ILE A 69 -4.35 -2.38 8.29
CA ILE A 69 -3.12 -2.95 7.74
C ILE A 69 -3.01 -4.40 8.24
N VAL A 70 -2.98 -5.36 7.32
CA VAL A 70 -2.81 -6.80 7.60
C VAL A 70 -1.40 -7.30 7.26
N LEU A 71 -0.67 -6.56 6.41
CA LEU A 71 0.75 -6.77 6.14
C LEU A 71 1.48 -5.41 6.14
N ASP A 72 2.56 -5.30 6.91
CA ASP A 72 3.56 -4.23 6.83
C ASP A 72 4.95 -4.89 6.88
N ARG A 73 5.63 -4.96 5.74
CA ARG A 73 6.91 -5.67 5.60
C ARG A 73 7.89 -4.88 4.76
N LYS A 74 9.18 -5.05 5.08
CA LYS A 74 10.30 -4.41 4.39
C LYS A 74 11.15 -5.48 3.70
N TYR A 75 11.59 -5.19 2.48
CA TYR A 75 12.39 -6.10 1.66
C TYR A 75 13.59 -5.36 1.07
N VAL A 76 14.74 -6.01 1.02
CA VAL A 76 15.91 -5.51 0.27
C VAL A 76 15.63 -5.60 -1.22
N GLU A 77 15.10 -6.74 -1.65
CA GLU A 77 14.91 -7.09 -3.05
C GLU A 77 13.72 -8.04 -3.20
N PHE A 78 12.94 -7.85 -4.27
CA PHE A 78 11.93 -8.80 -4.70
C PHE A 78 12.51 -9.87 -5.63
N LYS A 79 12.18 -11.13 -5.37
CA LYS A 79 12.63 -12.30 -6.16
C LYS A 79 11.45 -13.15 -6.60
N GLY A 80 11.70 -14.12 -7.48
CA GLY A 80 10.65 -14.99 -8.01
C GLY A 80 9.49 -14.21 -8.60
N GLU A 81 8.27 -14.59 -8.23
CA GLU A 81 7.03 -13.94 -8.66
C GLU A 81 6.92 -12.49 -8.17
N ALA A 82 7.41 -12.20 -6.95
CA ALA A 82 7.38 -10.86 -6.36
C ALA A 82 8.13 -9.80 -7.19
N ARG A 83 8.98 -10.16 -8.16
CA ARG A 83 9.57 -9.18 -9.10
C ARG A 83 8.52 -8.35 -9.84
N ARG A 84 7.30 -8.87 -10.02
CA ARG A 84 6.20 -8.13 -10.64
C ARG A 84 5.75 -6.93 -9.80
N LEU A 85 5.97 -6.97 -8.48
CA LEU A 85 5.59 -5.93 -7.52
C LEU A 85 6.40 -4.63 -7.68
N SER A 86 7.59 -4.68 -8.29
CA SER A 86 8.39 -3.47 -8.52
C SER A 86 7.87 -2.58 -9.64
N ASP A 87 6.97 -3.09 -10.49
CA ASP A 87 6.34 -2.33 -11.57
C ASP A 87 4.91 -1.92 -11.15
N PRO A 88 4.63 -0.62 -10.99
CA PRO A 88 3.31 -0.10 -10.60
C PRO A 88 2.17 -0.57 -11.51
N ILE A 89 2.43 -0.87 -12.79
CA ILE A 89 1.42 -1.34 -13.74
C ILE A 89 0.83 -2.69 -13.30
N ASN A 90 1.60 -3.50 -12.58
CA ASN A 90 1.14 -4.81 -12.12
C ASN A 90 0.30 -4.75 -10.85
N LEU A 91 0.33 -3.65 -10.08
CA LEU A 91 -0.40 -3.55 -8.81
C LEU A 91 -1.90 -3.80 -8.97
N CYS A 92 -2.52 -3.20 -9.99
CA CYS A 92 -3.95 -3.39 -10.23
C CYS A 92 -4.30 -4.86 -10.51
N LYS A 93 -3.43 -5.58 -11.26
CA LYS A 93 -3.61 -7.01 -11.56
C LYS A 93 -3.45 -7.88 -10.30
N ILE A 94 -2.45 -7.57 -9.48
CA ILE A 94 -2.17 -8.30 -8.24
C ILE A 94 -3.30 -8.08 -7.23
N GLU A 95 -3.77 -6.85 -7.05
CA GLU A 95 -4.92 -6.57 -6.18
C GLU A 95 -6.18 -7.31 -6.65
N ARG A 96 -6.46 -7.37 -7.95
CA ARG A 96 -7.60 -8.13 -8.49
C ARG A 96 -7.49 -9.61 -8.18
N MET A 97 -6.32 -10.21 -8.46
CA MET A 97 -6.06 -11.61 -8.14
C MET A 97 -6.21 -11.88 -6.62
N LEU A 98 -5.69 -11.01 -5.76
CA LEU A 98 -5.86 -11.15 -4.31
C LEU A 98 -7.34 -11.10 -3.89
N CYS A 99 -8.15 -10.24 -4.51
CA CYS A 99 -9.60 -10.20 -4.30
C CYS A 99 -10.27 -11.49 -4.78
N GLU A 100 -10.01 -11.89 -6.03
CA GLU A 100 -10.64 -13.06 -6.67
C GLU A 100 -10.35 -14.35 -5.91
N GLU A 101 -9.08 -14.63 -5.62
CA GLU A 101 -8.64 -15.84 -4.91
C GLU A 101 -9.08 -15.86 -3.43
N SER A 102 -9.30 -14.68 -2.82
CA SER A 102 -9.83 -14.57 -1.46
C SER A 102 -11.37 -14.53 -1.39
N ASN A 103 -12.05 -14.54 -2.54
CA ASN A 103 -13.50 -14.33 -2.68
C ASN A 103 -13.97 -13.02 -2.01
N LEU A 104 -13.27 -11.92 -2.28
CA LEU A 104 -13.53 -10.59 -1.75
C LEU A 104 -13.98 -9.62 -2.85
N GLU A 105 -14.84 -8.66 -2.50
CA GLU A 105 -15.19 -7.57 -3.42
C GLU A 105 -13.97 -6.69 -3.73
N GLU A 106 -13.88 -6.14 -4.94
CA GLU A 106 -12.68 -5.42 -5.40
C GLU A 106 -12.27 -4.22 -4.52
N TRP A 107 -13.21 -3.61 -3.81
CA TRP A 107 -12.98 -2.40 -3.02
C TRP A 107 -12.43 -2.69 -1.61
N THR A 108 -12.42 -3.95 -1.17
CA THR A 108 -12.16 -4.31 0.24
C THR A 108 -10.69 -4.34 0.60
N LEU A 109 -9.78 -4.37 -0.38
CA LEU A 109 -8.34 -4.36 -0.12
C LEU A 109 -7.61 -3.39 -1.02
N GLY A 110 -6.45 -2.94 -0.54
CA GLY A 110 -5.51 -2.14 -1.31
C GLY A 110 -4.08 -2.56 -1.01
N LEU A 111 -3.23 -2.42 -2.03
CA LEU A 111 -1.80 -2.73 -1.97
C LEU A 111 -0.99 -1.47 -2.29
N THR A 112 0.00 -1.19 -1.46
CA THR A 112 0.99 -0.14 -1.67
C THR A 112 2.38 -0.71 -1.58
N ILE A 113 3.23 -0.33 -2.53
CA ILE A 113 4.61 -0.77 -2.63
C ILE A 113 5.44 0.46 -2.91
N ASP A 114 6.21 0.86 -1.91
CA ASP A 114 6.98 2.09 -1.97
C ASP A 114 8.45 1.81 -1.65
N GLN A 115 9.32 2.65 -2.21
CA GLN A 115 10.73 2.73 -1.81
C GLN A 115 10.95 4.05 -1.08
N PRO A 116 10.80 4.09 0.25
CA PRO A 116 11.01 5.32 0.99
C PRO A 116 12.48 5.76 0.86
N LEU A 117 12.70 6.94 0.27
CA LEU A 117 14.00 7.59 0.18
C LEU A 117 14.35 8.20 1.55
N ILE A 118 14.91 7.38 2.44
CA ILE A 118 15.34 7.83 3.78
C ILE A 118 16.80 8.34 3.74
N GLY A 119 17.55 8.04 2.67
CA GLY A 119 18.90 8.52 2.37
C GLY A 119 19.10 8.89 0.89
N GLU A 120 20.36 8.93 0.42
CA GLU A 120 20.69 9.25 -1.00
C GLU A 120 20.27 8.17 -1.99
N LYS A 121 20.00 6.94 -1.52
CA LYS A 121 19.47 5.82 -2.30
C LYS A 121 18.29 5.20 -1.55
N PRO A 122 17.32 4.58 -2.26
CA PRO A 122 16.29 3.80 -1.59
C PRO A 122 16.91 2.61 -0.87
N ASP A 123 16.71 2.55 0.45
CA ASP A 123 17.36 1.58 1.32
C ASP A 123 16.63 0.23 1.35
N HIS A 124 15.33 0.24 1.08
CA HIS A 124 14.46 -0.94 1.06
C HIS A 124 13.16 -0.65 0.32
N TRP A 125 12.48 -1.72 -0.09
CA TRP A 125 11.07 -1.72 -0.41
C TRP A 125 10.24 -1.87 0.86
N ARG A 126 9.09 -1.21 0.93
CA ARG A 126 8.08 -1.42 1.97
C ARG A 126 6.74 -1.74 1.30
N ILE A 127 6.10 -2.80 1.78
CA ILE A 127 4.80 -3.26 1.31
C ILE A 127 3.79 -3.06 2.42
N TYR A 128 2.64 -2.48 2.04
CA TYR A 128 1.44 -2.45 2.87
C TYR A 128 0.30 -3.15 2.16
N LEU A 129 -0.29 -4.13 2.84
CA LEU A 129 -1.59 -4.69 2.46
C LEU A 129 -2.61 -4.20 3.47
N VAL A 130 -3.64 -3.54 2.97
CA VAL A 130 -4.77 -3.03 3.75
C VAL A 130 -6.01 -3.81 3.37
N SER A 131 -6.79 -4.22 4.37
CA SER A 131 -8.00 -5.02 4.20
C SER A 131 -9.14 -4.46 5.05
N TYR A 132 -10.35 -4.51 4.51
CA TYR A 132 -11.60 -4.13 5.19
C TYR A 132 -11.85 -5.09 6.36
N GLU A 133 -12.13 -4.54 7.54
CA GLU A 133 -12.29 -5.27 8.80
C GLU A 133 -11.09 -6.16 9.22
N GLY A 134 -9.98 -6.09 8.47
CA GLY A 134 -8.78 -6.89 8.73
C GLY A 134 -8.86 -8.33 8.24
N ASP A 135 -9.60 -8.63 7.16
CA ASP A 135 -9.56 -9.98 6.56
C ASP A 135 -8.12 -10.34 6.15
N GLU A 136 -7.59 -11.42 6.74
CA GLU A 136 -6.22 -11.89 6.55
C GLU A 136 -6.06 -12.88 5.38
N LYS A 137 -7.13 -13.36 4.73
CA LYS A 137 -7.00 -14.26 3.57
C LYS A 137 -6.06 -13.75 2.47
N PRO A 138 -6.15 -12.47 2.00
CA PRO A 138 -5.26 -11.97 0.96
C PRO A 138 -3.80 -11.84 1.43
N LYS A 139 -3.56 -11.80 2.75
CA LYS A 139 -2.20 -11.73 3.30
C LYS A 139 -1.44 -13.03 3.02
N SER A 140 -2.06 -14.19 3.25
CA SER A 140 -1.39 -15.48 3.00
C SER A 140 -0.97 -15.63 1.54
N LEU A 141 -1.84 -15.27 0.61
CA LEU A 141 -1.53 -15.28 -0.83
C LEU A 141 -0.37 -14.33 -1.18
N LEU A 142 -0.37 -13.13 -0.59
CA LEU A 142 0.71 -12.17 -0.82
C LEU A 142 2.03 -12.63 -0.19
N GLU A 143 1.99 -13.27 0.97
CA GLU A 143 3.17 -13.86 1.62
C GLU A 143 3.77 -15.00 0.78
N ASP A 144 2.93 -15.80 0.10
CA ASP A 144 3.39 -16.84 -0.83
C ASP A 144 4.12 -16.22 -2.03
N ILE A 145 3.58 -15.16 -2.63
CA ILE A 145 4.23 -14.39 -3.71
C ILE A 145 5.59 -13.84 -3.25
N LEU A 146 5.67 -13.41 -1.99
CA LEU A 146 6.86 -12.80 -1.38
C LEU A 146 7.86 -13.81 -0.82
N SER A 147 7.56 -15.11 -0.84
CA SER A 147 8.33 -16.16 -0.15
C SER A 147 9.82 -16.22 -0.54
N GLU A 148 10.14 -15.93 -1.80
CA GLU A 148 11.52 -15.92 -2.30
C GLU A 148 12.25 -14.58 -2.07
N SER A 149 11.53 -13.52 -1.68
CA SER A 149 12.08 -12.18 -1.55
C SER A 149 12.98 -12.06 -0.32
N VAL A 150 13.95 -11.15 -0.37
CA VAL A 150 14.94 -10.99 0.72
C VAL A 150 14.40 -9.99 1.75
N PRO A 151 14.06 -10.42 2.99
CA PRO A 151 13.56 -9.51 4.00
C PRO A 151 14.62 -8.47 4.40
N PHE A 152 14.18 -7.26 4.68
CA PHE A 152 15.05 -6.22 5.23
C PHE A 152 15.20 -6.40 6.74
N ASN A 153 16.27 -7.09 7.15
CA ASN A 153 16.63 -7.21 8.55
C ASN A 153 17.47 -6.00 8.97
N ILE A 154 16.94 -5.16 9.86
CA ILE A 154 17.75 -4.17 10.58
C ILE A 154 18.46 -4.96 11.69
N PRO A 155 19.80 -5.03 11.74
CA PRO A 155 20.47 -5.60 12.90
C PRO A 155 20.06 -4.79 14.15
N PRO A 156 19.80 -5.45 15.30
CA PRO A 156 19.48 -4.73 16.53
C PRO A 156 20.62 -3.74 16.83
N LYS A 157 20.26 -2.53 17.25
CA LYS A 157 21.16 -1.42 17.58
C LYS A 157 22.05 -1.64 18.81
N ASP A 158 22.33 -2.89 19.16
CA ASP A 158 23.13 -3.27 20.33
C ASP A 158 24.40 -4.01 19.91
N LYS A 159 25.19 -3.44 19.01
CA LYS A 159 26.63 -3.73 18.86
C LYS A 159 27.40 -2.50 18.34
N GLU A 160 27.30 -1.38 19.05
CA GLU A 160 28.49 -0.53 19.20
C GLU A 160 29.25 -1.12 20.40
N ILE A 161 30.17 -2.04 20.10
CA ILE A 161 31.15 -2.56 21.06
C ILE A 161 32.46 -1.82 20.75
N PHE A 162 32.80 -0.91 21.67
CA PHE A 162 34.05 -0.17 21.92
C PHE A 162 34.68 0.64 20.78
#